data_AF-A0A4V3V8F7-F1
#
_entry.id   AF-A0A4V3V8F7-F1
#
_cell.length_a   1.000
_cell.length_b   1.000
_cell.length_c   1.000
_cell.angle_alpha   90.00
_cell.angle_beta   90.00
_cell.angle_gamma   90.00
#
_symmetry.space_group_name_H-M   'P 1'
#
loop_
_entity.id
_entity.type
_entity.pdbx_description
1 polymer ?
#
loop_
_entity_poly.entity_id
_entity_poly.type
_entity_poly.pdbx_seq_one_letter_code
_entity_poly.pdbx_strand_id
1 'polypeptide(L)'
;MVNEKVISDITEKWSARKEHLMNLFRNRDKSAVKEPMDEAIDAFLTFLFVINGKRPPDQEVLQNGLEDLDYKPINLDERLSFILKKPSQYHSFVQLNELYHEVLKLYATMKIRKHKK
;
A
#
# COMPACT_ATOMS: atom_id res chain seq x y z
N MET A 1 4.13 -18.79 4.30
CA MET A 1 3.83 -18.24 5.64
C MET A 1 3.72 -16.73 5.51
N VAL A 2 2.70 -16.09 6.11
CA VAL A 2 2.59 -14.63 6.14
C VAL A 2 3.77 -14.08 6.94
N ASN A 3 4.49 -13.09 6.38
CA ASN A 3 5.66 -12.52 7.04
C ASN A 3 5.23 -11.41 8.01
N GLU A 4 4.88 -11.82 9.23
CA GLU A 4 4.39 -10.95 10.31
C GLU A 4 5.35 -9.80 10.64
N LYS A 5 6.67 -10.05 10.59
CA LYS A 5 7.68 -9.03 10.85
C LYS A 5 7.63 -7.90 9.82
N VAL A 6 7.56 -8.25 8.53
CA VAL A 6 7.46 -7.28 7.44
C VAL A 6 6.19 -6.45 7.57
N ILE A 7 5.07 -7.07 7.94
CA ILE A 7 3.82 -6.34 8.17
C ILE A 7 3.95 -5.37 9.33
N SER A 8 4.50 -5.80 10.48
CA SER A 8 4.73 -4.92 11.64
C SER A 8 5.56 -3.71 11.25
N ASP A 9 6.72 -3.95 10.62
CA ASP A 9 7.65 -2.91 10.18
C ASP A 9 6.98 -1.87 9.26
N ILE A 10 6.15 -2.32 8.32
CA ILE A 10 5.42 -1.40 7.41
C ILE A 10 4.37 -0.60 8.18
N THR A 11 3.58 -1.25 9.01
CA THR A 11 2.46 -0.61 9.73
C THR A 11 2.92 0.38 10.79
N GLU A 12 4.03 0.09 11.48
CA GLU A 12 4.65 0.98 12.47
C GLU A 12 5.23 2.23 11.80
N LYS A 13 5.85 2.09 10.62
CA LYS A 13 6.43 3.21 9.87
C LYS A 13 5.39 4.06 9.13
N TRP A 14 4.17 3.56 8.92
CA TRP A 14 3.16 4.23 8.12
C TRP A 14 2.76 5.60 8.68
N SER A 15 2.64 5.75 10.00
CA SER A 15 2.27 7.02 10.64
C SER A 15 3.26 8.14 10.29
N ALA A 16 4.55 7.88 10.44
CA ALA A 16 5.63 8.81 10.11
C ALA A 16 5.71 9.12 8.61
N ARG A 17 5.60 8.10 7.74
CA ARG A 17 5.56 8.27 6.28
C ARG A 17 4.40 9.16 5.84
N LYS A 18 3.21 8.91 6.39
CA LYS A 18 2.00 9.68 6.12
C LYS A 18 2.18 11.14 6.51
N GLU A 19 2.66 11.40 7.73
CA GLU A 19 2.88 12.76 8.22
C GLU A 19 3.92 13.52 7.36
N HIS A 20 5.01 12.85 7.01
CA HIS A 20 6.03 13.40 6.13
C HIS A 20 5.45 13.79 4.75
N LEU A 21 4.74 12.88 4.09
CA LEU A 21 4.08 13.15 2.81
C LEU A 21 3.06 14.29 2.91
N MET A 22 2.24 14.31 3.97
CA MET A 22 1.29 15.40 4.21
C MET A 22 1.99 16.76 4.29
N ASN A 23 3.14 16.83 4.97
CA ASN A 23 3.90 18.07 5.08
C ASN A 23 4.49 18.50 3.72
N LEU A 24 5.03 17.57 2.94
CA LEU A 24 5.53 17.86 1.59
C LEU A 24 4.43 18.40 0.65
N PHE A 25 3.25 17.77 0.67
CA PHE A 25 2.11 18.25 -0.13
C PHE A 25 1.60 19.63 0.32
N ARG A 26 1.56 19.89 1.64
CA ARG A 26 1.20 21.21 2.19
C ARG A 26 2.17 22.30 1.75
N ASN A 27 3.46 21.99 1.74
CA ASN A 27 4.52 22.92 1.35
C ASN A 27 4.68 23.08 -0.16
N ARG A 28 3.89 22.33 -0.96
CA ARG A 28 3.92 22.32 -2.44
C ARG A 28 5.27 21.96 -3.04
N ASP A 29 6.12 21.23 -2.30
CA ASP A 29 7.43 20.78 -2.76
C ASP A 29 7.29 19.51 -3.61
N LYS A 30 6.84 19.68 -4.86
CA LYS A 30 6.59 18.55 -5.78
C LYS A 30 7.83 17.72 -6.06
N SER A 31 9.01 18.35 -6.08
CA SER A 31 10.30 17.67 -6.29
C SER A 31 10.59 16.69 -5.16
N ALA A 32 10.38 17.12 -3.91
CA ALA A 32 10.63 16.29 -2.73
C ALA A 32 9.56 15.22 -2.48
N VAL A 33 8.36 15.32 -3.09
CA VAL A 33 7.28 14.33 -2.92
C VAL A 33 7.59 12.99 -3.60
N LYS A 34 8.26 13.01 -4.76
CA LYS A 34 8.33 11.83 -5.64
C LYS A 34 8.92 10.62 -4.92
N GLU A 35 10.12 10.76 -4.38
CA GLU A 35 10.84 9.65 -3.74
C GLU A 35 10.10 9.10 -2.50
N PRO A 36 9.67 9.92 -1.52
CA PRO A 36 8.85 9.43 -0.40
C PRO A 36 7.52 8.78 -0.82
N MET A 37 6.93 9.24 -1.92
CA MET A 37 5.69 8.65 -2.44
C MET A 37 5.95 7.28 -3.07
N ASP A 38 7.00 7.15 -3.88
CA ASP A 38 7.38 5.88 -4.50
C ASP A 38 7.70 4.84 -3.42
N GLU A 39 8.45 5.21 -2.37
CA GLU A 39 8.70 4.31 -1.23
C GLU A 39 7.42 3.88 -0.51
N ALA A 40 6.44 4.78 -0.39
CA ALA A 40 5.15 4.47 0.22
C ALA A 40 4.32 3.53 -0.66
N ILE A 41 4.41 3.65 -1.99
CA ILE A 41 3.77 2.74 -2.94
C ILE A 41 4.41 1.35 -2.84
N ASP A 42 5.74 1.26 -2.80
CA ASP A 42 6.45 -0.01 -2.70
C ASP A 42 6.14 -0.73 -1.38
N ALA A 43 6.09 0.03 -0.28
CA ALA A 43 5.70 -0.51 1.02
C ALA A 43 4.23 -0.99 1.00
N PHE A 44 3.34 -0.29 0.32
CA PHE A 44 1.94 -0.70 0.15
C PHE A 44 1.83 -2.01 -0.63
N LEU A 45 2.50 -2.10 -1.78
CA LEU A 45 2.51 -3.32 -2.61
C LEU A 45 3.10 -4.48 -1.81
N THR A 46 4.19 -4.26 -1.09
CA THR A 46 4.78 -5.26 -0.18
C THR A 46 3.75 -5.75 0.84
N PHE A 47 3.05 -4.84 1.51
CA PHE A 47 2.03 -5.21 2.48
C PHE A 47 0.91 -6.04 1.83
N LEU A 48 0.36 -5.56 0.71
CA LEU A 48 -0.73 -6.21 -0.02
C LEU A 48 -0.37 -7.64 -0.46
N PHE A 49 0.81 -7.84 -1.05
CA PHE A 49 1.22 -9.18 -1.50
C PHE A 49 1.54 -10.11 -0.31
N VAL A 50 2.18 -9.59 0.74
CA VAL A 50 2.53 -10.41 1.92
C VAL A 50 1.30 -10.90 2.67
N ILE A 51 0.23 -10.11 2.80
CA ILE A 51 -1.02 -10.60 3.43
C ILE A 51 -1.68 -11.72 2.61
N ASN A 52 -1.46 -11.73 1.30
CA ASN A 52 -1.88 -12.80 0.39
C ASN A 52 -0.88 -13.98 0.36
N GLY A 53 0.18 -13.95 1.17
CA GLY A 53 1.19 -15.00 1.21
C GLY A 53 2.10 -15.04 -0.02
N LYS A 54 2.14 -13.95 -0.80
CA LYS A 54 2.89 -13.81 -2.04
C LYS A 54 4.03 -12.80 -1.88
N ARG A 55 4.99 -12.82 -2.81
CA ARG A 55 5.99 -11.74 -2.95
C ARG A 55 5.47 -10.71 -3.96
N PRO A 56 5.79 -9.42 -3.80
CA PRO A 56 5.55 -8.45 -4.85
C PRO A 56 6.22 -8.90 -6.15
N PRO A 57 5.48 -8.92 -7.27
CA PRO A 57 6.04 -9.22 -8.57
C PRO A 57 6.81 -7.99 -9.10
N ASP A 58 7.61 -8.20 -10.13
CA ASP A 58 8.22 -7.10 -10.87
C ASP A 58 7.16 -6.23 -11.55
N GLN A 59 7.50 -4.99 -11.87
CA GLN A 59 6.57 -4.01 -12.43
C GLN A 59 5.90 -4.49 -13.72
N GLU A 60 6.60 -5.25 -14.57
CA GLU A 60 6.11 -5.76 -15.85
C GLU A 60 4.93 -6.74 -15.70
N VAL A 61 4.87 -7.47 -14.57
CA VAL A 61 3.87 -8.50 -14.29
C VAL A 61 2.99 -8.14 -13.10
N LEU A 62 3.05 -6.89 -12.63
CA LEU A 62 2.28 -6.41 -11.49
C LEU A 62 0.77 -6.63 -11.68
N GLN A 63 0.25 -6.34 -12.87
CA GLN A 63 -1.18 -6.48 -13.16
C GLN A 63 -1.67 -7.93 -12.97
N ASN A 64 -0.95 -8.90 -13.52
CA ASN A 64 -1.26 -10.32 -13.34
C ASN A 64 -1.18 -10.71 -11.86
N GLY A 65 -0.15 -10.22 -11.16
CA GLY A 65 0.00 -10.48 -9.73
C GLY A 65 -1.14 -9.91 -8.89
N LEU A 66 -1.72 -8.77 -9.29
CA LEU A 66 -2.89 -8.16 -8.64
C LEU A 66 -4.14 -9.00 -8.87
N GLU A 67 -4.36 -9.53 -10.08
CA GLU A 67 -5.51 -10.39 -10.41
C GLU A 67 -5.59 -11.63 -9.51
N ASP A 68 -4.45 -12.20 -9.15
CA ASP A 68 -4.38 -13.43 -8.37
C ASP A 68 -4.53 -13.24 -6.84
N LEU A 69 -4.83 -12.05 -6.33
CA LEU A 69 -4.93 -11.82 -4.87
C LEU A 69 -6.32 -12.21 -4.32
N ASP A 70 -6.37 -12.90 -3.19
CA ASP A 70 -7.63 -13.24 -2.50
C ASP A 70 -8.15 -12.08 -1.64
N TYR A 71 -7.23 -11.33 -1.04
CA TYR A 71 -7.50 -10.18 -0.18
C TYR A 71 -7.11 -8.90 -0.90
N LYS A 72 -8.10 -8.19 -1.47
CA LYS A 72 -7.92 -6.93 -2.19
C LYS A 72 -8.80 -5.81 -1.65
N PRO A 73 -8.30 -4.56 -1.58
CA PRO A 73 -9.13 -3.36 -1.42
C PRO A 73 -10.19 -3.22 -2.51
N ILE A 74 -11.21 -2.40 -2.24
CA ILE A 74 -12.26 -2.12 -3.22
C ILE A 74 -11.68 -1.21 -4.32
N ASN A 75 -11.99 -1.53 -5.58
CA ASN A 75 -11.53 -0.81 -6.78
C ASN A 75 -10.00 -0.63 -6.82
N LEU A 76 -9.25 -1.62 -6.32
CA LEU A 76 -7.79 -1.58 -6.24
C LEU A 76 -7.15 -1.21 -7.57
N ASP A 77 -7.55 -1.84 -8.66
CA ASP A 77 -6.88 -1.71 -9.96
C ASP A 77 -6.97 -0.29 -10.52
N GLU A 78 -8.16 0.33 -10.45
CA GLU A 78 -8.38 1.72 -10.89
C GLU A 78 -7.55 2.70 -10.06
N ARG A 79 -7.61 2.55 -8.72
CA ARG A 79 -6.95 3.46 -7.78
C ARG A 79 -5.44 3.35 -7.86
N LEU A 80 -4.92 2.13 -7.91
CA LEU A 80 -3.48 1.89 -8.05
C LEU A 80 -2.97 2.36 -9.41
N SER A 81 -3.73 2.15 -10.49
CA SER A 81 -3.40 2.69 -11.82
C SER A 81 -3.31 4.21 -11.81
N PHE A 82 -4.23 4.89 -11.13
CA PHE A 82 -4.17 6.34 -10.95
C PHE A 82 -2.94 6.78 -10.16
N ILE A 83 -2.67 6.12 -9.02
CA ILE A 83 -1.52 6.42 -8.16
C ILE A 83 -0.20 6.27 -8.93
N LEU A 84 0.00 5.15 -9.62
CA LEU A 84 1.22 4.85 -10.37
C LEU A 84 1.45 5.82 -11.54
N LYS A 85 0.37 6.28 -12.20
CA LYS A 85 0.48 7.28 -13.27
C LYS A 85 0.82 8.67 -12.75
N LYS A 86 0.42 9.01 -11.52
CA LYS A 86 0.49 10.36 -10.98
C LYS A 86 0.95 10.39 -9.51
N PRO A 87 2.09 9.78 -9.15
CA PRO A 87 2.46 9.59 -7.73
C PRO A 87 2.59 10.93 -7.01
N SER A 88 3.16 11.95 -7.65
CA SER A 88 3.38 13.27 -7.05
C SER A 88 2.12 14.16 -6.92
N GLN A 89 0.91 13.62 -7.11
CA GLN A 89 -0.34 14.35 -6.89
C GLN A 89 -0.92 14.08 -5.50
N TYR A 90 -1.46 15.12 -4.86
CA TYR A 90 -2.07 14.99 -3.53
C TYR A 90 -3.20 13.95 -3.52
N HIS A 91 -4.00 13.90 -4.59
CA HIS A 91 -5.05 12.88 -4.71
C HIS A 91 -4.50 11.46 -4.72
N SER A 92 -3.32 11.22 -5.31
CA SER A 92 -2.68 9.90 -5.26
C SER A 92 -2.28 9.51 -3.85
N PHE A 93 -1.78 10.47 -3.05
CA PHE A 93 -1.51 10.24 -1.64
C PHE A 93 -2.79 9.92 -0.83
N VAL A 94 -3.88 10.66 -1.06
CA VAL A 94 -5.17 10.37 -0.41
C VAL A 94 -5.64 8.95 -0.74
N GLN A 95 -5.60 8.57 -2.03
CA GLN A 95 -5.97 7.23 -2.50
C GLN A 95 -5.09 6.15 -1.87
N LEU A 96 -3.77 6.37 -1.80
CA LEU A 96 -2.83 5.44 -1.18
C LEU A 96 -3.13 5.26 0.32
N ASN A 97 -3.41 6.35 1.05
CA ASN A 97 -3.72 6.28 2.47
C ASN A 97 -5.01 5.49 2.75
N GLU A 98 -6.04 5.70 1.94
CA GLU A 98 -7.27 4.91 2.03
C GLU A 98 -7.03 3.42 1.72
N LEU A 99 -6.25 3.11 0.69
CA LEU A 99 -5.85 1.73 0.38
C LEU A 99 -5.11 1.07 1.55
N TYR A 100 -4.20 1.79 2.23
CA TYR A 100 -3.55 1.30 3.45
C TYR A 100 -4.56 0.95 4.55
N HIS A 101 -5.55 1.81 4.79
CA HIS A 101 -6.58 1.55 5.79
C HIS A 101 -7.44 0.33 5.42
N GLU A 102 -7.74 0.12 4.14
CA GLU A 102 -8.47 -1.06 3.68
C GLU A 102 -7.66 -2.35 3.84
N VAL A 103 -6.38 -2.37 3.45
CA VAL A 103 -5.51 -3.55 3.63
C VAL A 103 -5.32 -3.88 5.11
N LEU A 104 -5.18 -2.87 5.99
CA LEU A 104 -5.14 -3.07 7.44
C LEU A 104 -6.41 -3.78 7.97
N LYS A 105 -7.59 -3.37 7.50
CA LYS A 105 -8.86 -4.01 7.88
C LYS A 105 -8.96 -5.45 7.36
N LEU A 106 -8.54 -5.69 6.10
CA LEU A 106 -8.49 -7.03 5.52
C LEU A 106 -7.56 -7.94 6.31
N TYR A 107 -6.39 -7.44 6.69
CA TYR A 107 -5.41 -8.16 7.49
C TYR A 107 -5.95 -8.53 8.87
N ALA A 108 -6.58 -7.58 9.59
CA ALA A 108 -7.20 -7.84 10.87
C ALA A 108 -8.32 -8.92 10.77
N THR A 109 -9.14 -8.83 9.73
CA THR A 109 -10.21 -9.81 9.45
C THR A 109 -9.64 -11.21 9.17
N MET A 110 -8.57 -11.28 8.38
CA MET A 110 -7.87 -12.53 8.10
C MET A 110 -7.34 -13.17 9.38
N LYS A 111 -6.69 -12.39 10.27
CA LYS A 111 -6.18 -12.89 11.56
C LYS A 111 -7.29 -13.49 12.41
N ILE A 112 -8.41 -12.77 12.57
CA ILE A 112 -9.55 -13.25 13.37
C ILE A 112 -10.11 -14.57 12.81
N ARG A 113 -10.23 -14.69 11.47
CA ARG A 113 -10.73 -15.92 10.82
C ARG A 113 -9.78 -17.11 11.01
N LYS A 114 -8.47 -16.89 11.03
CA LYS A 114 -7.47 -17.95 11.28
C LYS A 114 -7.52 -18.47 12.71
N HIS A 115 -7.79 -17.61 13.70
CA HIS A 115 -7.92 -18.01 15.11
C HIS A 115 -9.23 -18.74 15.44
N LYS A 116 -10.23 -18.72 14.55
CA LYS A 116 -11.51 -19.43 14.71
C LYS A 116 -11.53 -20.84 14.10
N LYS A 117 -10.46 -21.25 13.41
CA LYS A 117 -10.27 -22.62 12.90
C LYS A 117 -9.37 -23.39 13.85
#